data_AF-A0AAE0E364-F1
#
_entry.id   AF-A0AAE0E364-F1
#
_cell.length_a   1.000
_cell.length_b   1.000
_cell.length_c   1.000
_cell.angle_alpha   90.00
_cell.angle_beta   90.00
_cell.angle_gamma   90.00
#
_symmetry.space_group_name_H-M   'P 1'
#
loop_
_entity.id
_entity.type
_entity.pdbx_description
1 polymer ?
#
loop_
_entity_poly.entity_id
_entity_poly.type
_entity_poly.pdbx_seq_one_letter_code
_entity_poly.pdbx_strand_id
1 'polypeptide(L)'
;MSKFCPLLTIGPAVPSFYLDNRVQNDKDNDLNLYKLLDPSICTNWLNTKPERSVVYVSFGNMDCLSNEQMEELAWGLKQNNFYFLWVVRASEEPKLLKQFIEEIADKGLLVK
;
A
#
# COMPACT_ATOMS: atom_id res chain seq x y z
N MET A 1 -38.03 23.20 12.31
CA MET A 1 -37.36 23.83 11.14
C MET A 1 -35.99 23.19 11.00
N SER A 2 -35.75 22.33 10.01
CA SER A 2 -34.41 21.75 9.82
C SER A 2 -33.49 22.85 9.30
N LYS A 3 -32.33 23.01 9.94
CA LYS A 3 -31.26 23.88 9.46
C LYS A 3 -30.67 23.20 8.22
N PHE A 4 -30.88 23.81 7.05
CA PHE A 4 -30.26 23.35 5.82
C PHE A 4 -28.74 23.61 5.93
N CYS A 5 -27.93 22.55 5.82
CA CYS A 5 -26.48 22.67 5.77
C CYS A 5 -26.04 22.53 4.31
N PRO A 6 -25.53 23.59 3.66
CA PRO A 6 -25.04 23.47 2.30
C PRO A 6 -23.77 22.62 2.29
N LEU A 7 -23.87 21.40 1.78
CA LEU A 7 -22.74 20.49 1.59
C LEU A 7 -22.20 20.65 0.16
N LEU A 8 -20.89 20.84 0.03
CA LEU A 8 -20.19 20.93 -1.26
C LEU A 8 -19.12 19.85 -1.36
N THR A 9 -19.20 19.03 -2.39
CA THR A 9 -18.17 18.02 -2.69
C THR A 9 -17.05 18.64 -3.51
N ILE A 10 -15.83 18.63 -2.97
CA ILE A 10 -14.63 19.21 -3.61
C ILE A 10 -13.57 18.18 -4.00
N GLY A 11 -13.89 16.89 -3.88
CA GLY A 11 -12.98 15.80 -4.20
C GLY A 11 -13.01 15.38 -5.68
N PRO A 12 -12.12 14.45 -6.08
CA PRO A 12 -11.09 13.79 -5.26
C PRO A 12 -9.86 14.68 -5.02
N ALA A 13 -9.15 14.46 -3.90
CA ALA A 13 -7.90 15.16 -3.56
C ALA A 13 -6.66 14.36 -4.01
N VAL A 14 -6.74 13.73 -5.18
CA VAL A 14 -5.60 13.06 -5.81
C VAL A 14 -4.76 14.13 -6.52
N PRO A 15 -3.41 14.08 -6.50
CA PRO A 15 -2.58 15.07 -7.17
C PRO A 15 -2.99 15.29 -8.62
N SER A 16 -3.11 16.57 -9.02
CA SER A 16 -3.60 17.02 -10.31
C SER A 16 -2.89 16.34 -11.48
N PHE A 17 -1.58 16.07 -11.36
CA PHE A 17 -0.79 15.35 -12.35
C PHE A 17 -1.42 14.04 -12.84
N TYR A 18 -2.11 13.30 -11.98
CA TYR A 18 -2.74 12.02 -12.33
C TYR A 18 -4.16 12.15 -12.93
N LEU A 19 -4.75 13.35 -12.90
CA LEU A 19 -6.13 13.58 -13.30
C LEU A 19 -6.24 14.70 -14.36
N ASP A 20 -6.43 15.94 -13.91
CA ASP A 20 -6.75 17.08 -14.77
C ASP A 20 -5.51 17.87 -15.23
N ASN A 21 -4.35 17.61 -14.60
CA ASN A 21 -3.04 18.18 -14.90
C ASN A 21 -3.04 19.71 -15.04
N ARG A 22 -3.92 20.39 -14.28
CA ARG A 22 -4.07 21.85 -14.29
C ARG A 22 -3.09 22.55 -13.35
N VAL A 23 -2.56 21.84 -12.35
CA VAL A 23 -1.61 22.37 -11.38
C VAL A 23 -0.23 21.78 -11.66
N GLN A 24 0.69 22.60 -12.19
CA GLN A 24 1.96 22.15 -12.78
C GLN A 24 2.94 21.45 -11.82
N ASN A 25 2.77 21.62 -10.51
CA ASN A 25 3.66 21.08 -9.48
C ASN A 25 2.97 20.11 -8.51
N ASP A 26 1.72 19.74 -8.78
CA ASP A 26 0.95 18.83 -7.92
C ASP A 26 1.08 17.39 -8.44
N LYS A 27 2.23 16.77 -8.11
CA LYS A 27 2.66 15.46 -8.64
C LYS A 27 2.64 14.34 -7.59
N ASP A 28 2.70 14.70 -6.32
CA ASP A 28 2.87 13.78 -5.21
C ASP A 28 2.24 14.32 -3.94
N ASN A 29 2.11 13.43 -2.95
CA ASN A 29 1.68 13.80 -1.61
C ASN A 29 2.91 14.19 -0.80
N ASP A 30 3.27 15.48 -0.80
CA ASP A 30 4.56 15.96 -0.27
C ASP A 30 4.70 15.80 1.26
N LEU A 31 3.59 15.72 1.99
CA LEU A 31 3.56 15.63 3.44
C LEU A 31 3.41 14.17 3.89
N ASN A 32 4.55 13.51 4.16
CA ASN A 32 4.59 12.13 4.64
C ASN A 32 5.07 12.04 6.10
N LEU A 33 4.31 11.34 6.93
CA LEU A 33 4.68 11.07 8.33
C LEU A 33 5.64 9.89 8.48
N TYR A 34 5.81 9.10 7.42
CA TYR A 34 6.67 7.92 7.39
C TYR A 34 7.83 8.17 6.43
N LYS A 35 8.99 7.60 6.77
CA LYS A 35 10.15 7.61 5.88
C LYS A 35 9.82 6.75 4.66
N LEU A 36 9.70 7.37 3.50
CA LEU A 36 9.48 6.66 2.25
C LEU A 36 10.74 5.87 1.87
N LEU A 37 10.53 4.63 1.45
CA LEU A 37 11.54 3.87 0.73
C LEU A 37 11.79 4.54 -0.63
N ASP A 38 12.95 4.25 -1.22
CA ASP A 38 13.23 4.67 -2.59
C ASP A 38 12.11 4.12 -3.52
N PRO A 39 11.32 4.99 -4.17
CA PRO A 39 10.22 4.57 -5.04
C PRO A 39 10.68 3.67 -6.19
N SER A 40 11.96 3.72 -6.54
CA SER A 40 12.55 2.88 -7.57
C SER A 40 12.49 1.39 -7.21
N ILE A 41 12.57 1.02 -5.93
CA ILE A 41 12.54 -0.39 -5.48
C ILE A 41 11.21 -1.03 -5.88
N CYS A 42 10.10 -0.39 -5.50
CA CYS A 42 8.75 -0.88 -5.81
C CYS A 42 8.51 -0.87 -7.31
N THR A 43 8.84 0.25 -7.98
CA THR A 43 8.55 0.43 -9.40
C THR A 43 9.34 -0.54 -10.26
N ASN A 44 10.63 -0.75 -9.98
CA ASN A 44 11.46 -1.71 -10.70
C ASN A 44 10.95 -3.14 -10.50
N TRP A 45 10.57 -3.53 -9.29
CA TRP A 45 10.02 -4.87 -9.05
C TRP A 45 8.69 -5.09 -9.77
N LEU A 46 7.79 -4.10 -9.75
CA LEU A 46 6.50 -4.14 -10.46
C LEU A 46 6.68 -4.28 -11.97
N ASN A 47 7.63 -3.55 -12.55
CA ASN A 47 7.92 -3.59 -14.00
C ASN A 47 8.40 -4.96 -14.50
N THR A 48 8.82 -5.87 -13.62
CA THR A 48 9.20 -7.24 -13.99
C THR A 48 8.03 -8.23 -14.03
N LYS A 49 6.84 -7.83 -13.58
CA LYS A 49 5.67 -8.71 -13.47
C LYS A 49 4.69 -8.46 -14.62
N PRO A 50 3.88 -9.46 -15.00
CA PRO A 50 2.82 -9.26 -15.98
C PRO A 50 1.84 -8.15 -15.56
N GLU A 51 1.22 -7.50 -16.54
CA GLU A 51 0.20 -6.50 -16.25
C GLU A 51 -0.95 -7.11 -15.43
N ARG A 52 -1.44 -6.36 -14.44
CA ARG A 52 -2.58 -6.74 -13.58
C ARG A 52 -2.39 -8.07 -12.83
N SER A 53 -1.16 -8.52 -12.59
CA SER A 53 -0.88 -9.79 -11.91
C SER A 53 -0.46 -9.65 -10.44
N VAL A 54 -0.29 -8.42 -9.94
CA VAL A 54 0.21 -8.14 -8.59
C VAL A 54 -0.94 -7.66 -7.71
N VAL A 55 -1.12 -8.30 -6.56
CA VAL A 55 -2.03 -7.85 -5.51
C VAL A 55 -1.31 -6.83 -4.61
N TYR A 56 -1.85 -5.62 -4.52
CA TYR A 56 -1.37 -4.61 -3.57
C TYR A 56 -2.11 -4.74 -2.23
N VAL A 57 -1.36 -4.83 -1.14
CA VAL A 57 -1.90 -4.98 0.22
C VAL A 57 -1.35 -3.86 1.10
N SER A 58 -2.25 -3.05 1.67
CA SER A 58 -1.92 -1.97 2.59
C SER A 58 -3.09 -1.69 3.52
N PHE A 59 -2.78 -1.41 4.79
CA PHE A 59 -3.74 -1.06 5.85
C PHE A 59 -3.59 0.41 6.27
N GLY A 60 -3.08 1.26 5.38
CA GLY A 60 -2.91 2.69 5.66
C GLY A 60 -1.97 2.97 6.84
N ASN A 61 -2.18 4.11 7.50
CA ASN A 61 -1.30 4.62 8.54
C ASN A 61 -1.69 4.21 9.97
N MET A 62 -2.98 4.04 10.26
CA MET A 62 -3.49 3.88 11.63
C MET A 62 -3.98 2.48 11.99
N ASP A 63 -4.27 1.62 11.00
CA ASP A 63 -4.82 0.30 11.31
C ASP A 63 -3.71 -0.68 11.67
N CYS A 64 -3.84 -1.32 12.83
CA CYS A 64 -2.93 -2.39 13.29
C CYS A 64 -3.66 -3.73 13.23
N LEU A 65 -3.05 -4.73 12.61
CA LEU A 65 -3.59 -6.09 12.59
C LEU A 65 -3.31 -6.80 13.91
N SER A 66 -4.22 -7.67 14.35
CA SER A 66 -3.88 -8.63 15.40
C SER A 66 -2.82 -9.62 14.90
N ASN A 67 -2.15 -10.34 15.81
CA ASN A 67 -1.17 -11.35 15.42
C ASN A 67 -1.83 -12.46 14.58
N GLU A 68 -3.02 -12.89 14.97
CA GLU A 68 -3.80 -13.90 14.24
C GLU A 68 -4.18 -13.41 12.85
N GLN A 69 -4.61 -12.15 12.70
CA GLN A 69 -4.92 -11.57 11.39
C GLN A 69 -3.69 -11.44 10.49
N MET A 70 -2.55 -11.07 11.08
CA MET A 70 -1.28 -10.98 10.37
C MET A 70 -0.83 -12.35 9.85
N GLU A 71 -0.98 -13.38 10.69
CA GLU A 71 -0.69 -14.77 10.36
C GLU A 71 -1.60 -15.28 9.23
N GLU A 72 -2.92 -15.15 9.37
CA GLU A 72 -3.88 -15.59 8.35
C GLU A 72 -3.66 -14.88 7.01
N LEU A 73 -3.33 -13.58 7.03
CA LEU A 73 -3.00 -12.85 5.82
C LEU A 73 -1.71 -13.36 5.17
N ALA A 74 -0.67 -13.62 5.95
CA ALA A 74 0.57 -14.20 5.45
C ALA A 74 0.36 -15.59 4.85
N TRP A 75 -0.40 -16.46 5.53
CA TRP A 75 -0.78 -17.77 5.03
C TRP A 75 -1.58 -17.67 3.73
N GLY A 76 -2.57 -16.78 3.66
CA GLY A 76 -3.36 -16.52 2.47
C GLY A 76 -2.48 -16.09 1.29
N LEU A 77 -1.60 -15.09 1.50
CA LEU A 77 -0.70 -14.62 0.44
C LEU A 77 0.25 -15.72 -0.05
N LYS A 78 0.73 -16.58 0.86
CA LYS A 78 1.63 -17.69 0.53
C LYS A 78 0.94 -18.80 -0.26
N GLN A 79 -0.28 -19.19 0.11
CA GLN A 79 -0.99 -20.30 -0.55
C GLN A 79 -1.50 -19.95 -1.94
N ASN A 80 -1.67 -18.65 -2.22
CA ASN A 80 -2.13 -18.19 -3.52
C ASN A 80 -1.01 -18.13 -4.56
N ASN A 81 -1.40 -18.23 -5.84
CA ASN A 81 -0.46 -18.16 -6.96
C ASN A 81 -0.30 -16.74 -7.54
N PHE A 82 -0.62 -15.71 -6.74
CA PHE A 82 -0.48 -14.31 -7.14
C PHE A 82 0.88 -13.76 -6.72
N TYR A 83 1.40 -12.83 -7.51
CA TYR A 83 2.42 -11.91 -7.03
C TYR A 83 1.78 -10.93 -6.05
N PHE A 84 2.51 -10.48 -5.03
CA PHE A 84 1.97 -9.50 -4.12
C PHE A 84 3.02 -8.47 -3.66
N LEU A 85 2.54 -7.25 -3.45
CA LEU A 85 3.27 -6.15 -2.85
C LEU A 85 2.56 -5.81 -1.55
N TRP A 86 3.19 -6.09 -0.41
CA TRP A 86 2.57 -5.89 0.90
C TRP A 86 3.35 -4.86 1.72
N VAL A 87 2.67 -3.77 2.09
CA VAL A 87 3.16 -2.76 3.00
C VAL A 87 3.00 -3.24 4.45
N VAL A 88 4.12 -3.57 5.09
CA VAL A 88 4.20 -3.96 6.50
C VAL A 88 5.02 -2.91 7.23
N ARG A 89 4.33 -2.02 7.96
CA ARG A 89 4.97 -0.95 8.72
C ARG A 89 5.95 -1.52 9.75
N ALA A 90 7.01 -0.76 10.05
CA ALA A 90 8.02 -1.17 11.03
C ALA A 90 7.45 -1.55 12.43
N SER A 91 6.32 -0.96 12.84
CA SER A 91 5.64 -1.32 14.10
C SER A 91 4.94 -2.68 14.05
N GLU A 92 4.57 -3.15 12.86
CA GLU A 92 3.84 -4.40 12.63
C GLU A 92 4.77 -5.55 12.22
N GLU A 93 5.97 -5.24 11.72
CA GLU A 93 6.99 -6.23 11.32
C GLU A 93 7.29 -7.30 12.39
N PRO A 94 7.34 -7.00 13.72
CA PRO A 94 7.55 -8.02 14.74
C PRO A 94 6.48 -9.11 14.81
N LYS A 95 5.28 -8.87 14.25
CA LYS A 95 4.18 -9.83 14.20
C LYS A 95 4.32 -10.82 13.03
N LEU A 96 5.19 -10.51 12.06
CA LEU A 96 5.40 -11.34 10.89
C LEU A 96 6.34 -12.50 11.24
N LEU A 97 5.95 -13.72 10.87
CA LEU A 97 6.78 -14.90 11.06
C LEU A 97 8.03 -14.81 10.17
N LYS A 98 9.23 -14.99 10.75
CA LYS A 98 10.49 -14.96 9.97
C LYS A 98 10.49 -15.97 8.83
N GLN A 99 9.92 -17.15 9.08
CA GLN A 99 9.75 -18.21 8.09
C GLN A 99 8.99 -17.72 6.85
N PHE A 100 7.97 -16.87 7.02
CA PHE A 100 7.23 -16.32 5.88
C PHE A 100 8.14 -15.47 4.98
N ILE A 101 9.01 -14.63 5.54
CA ILE A 101 9.93 -13.79 4.75
C ILE A 101 10.88 -14.64 3.91
N GLU A 102 11.33 -15.78 4.45
CA GLU A 102 12.22 -16.70 3.74
C GLU A 102 11.50 -17.46 2.61
N GLU A 103 10.20 -17.70 2.77
CA GLU A 103 9.40 -18.54 1.86
C GLU A 103 8.76 -17.78 0.70
N ILE A 104 8.56 -16.47 0.81
CA ILE A 104 7.88 -15.67 -0.24
C ILE A 104 8.70 -15.48 -1.52
N ALA A 105 9.97 -15.90 -1.51
CA ALA A 105 10.88 -15.96 -2.65
C ALA A 105 10.76 -14.73 -3.58
N ASP A 106 10.62 -14.94 -4.88
CA ASP A 106 10.43 -13.93 -5.91
C ASP A 106 8.94 -13.54 -6.12
N LYS A 107 8.02 -14.19 -5.41
CA LYS A 107 6.57 -13.97 -5.54
C LYS A 107 6.09 -12.72 -4.78
N GLY A 108 6.71 -12.42 -3.64
CA GLY A 108 6.32 -11.30 -2.78
C GLY A 108 7.38 -10.21 -2.70
N LEU A 109 6.93 -8.96 -2.58
CA LEU A 109 7.76 -7.85 -2.13
C LEU A 109 7.16 -7.24 -0.86
N LEU A 110 7.93 -7.26 0.23
CA LEU A 110 7.59 -6.60 1.49
C LEU A 110 8.22 -5.21 1.52
N VAL A 111 7.41 -4.20 1.83
CA VAL A 111 7.85 -2.79 1.92
C VAL A 111 7.43 -2.21 3.28
N LYS A 112 8.25 -1.32 3.82
CA LYS A 112 8.10 -0.75 5.17
C LYS A 112 7.45 0.62 5.16
#